data_AF-W1WFM1-F1
#
_entry.id   AF-W1WFM1-F1
#
_cell.length_a   1.000
_cell.length_b   1.000
_cell.length_c   1.000
_cell.angle_alpha   90.00
_cell.angle_beta   90.00
_cell.angle_gamma   90.00
#
_symmetry.space_group_name_H-M   'P 1'
#
loop_
_entity.id
_entity.type
_entity.pdbx_description
1 polymer ?
#
loop_
_entity_poly.entity_id
_entity_poly.type
_entity_poly.pdbx_seq_one_letter_code
_entity_poly.pdbx_strand_id
1 'polypeptide(L)'
;KGNLDANNYRTGIAEHIKQAIVEQERLGLDVLVHGEAERNDMVEYFGEHLDGFVFTQNGWVQSYGSRCVKPPIVIGDISRPAPITVEWAKYAQSLTDKPVKGMLTGPVTILCWSFPREDVSRETIAKQIALAL
;
A
#
# COMPACT_ATOMS: atom_id res chain seq x y z
N LYS A 1 -13.78 -10.09 3.15
CA LYS A 1 -14.93 -11.01 3.42
C LYS A 1 -16.25 -10.29 3.72
N GLY A 2 -16.31 -8.95 3.82
CA GLY A 2 -17.59 -8.21 3.92
C GLY A 2 -18.38 -8.39 5.22
N ASN A 3 -17.87 -9.15 6.19
CA ASN A 3 -18.56 -9.44 7.45
C ASN A 3 -18.47 -8.31 8.49
N LEU A 4 -17.70 -7.26 8.19
CA LEU A 4 -17.51 -6.08 9.02
C LEU A 4 -17.80 -4.87 8.14
N ASP A 5 -18.58 -3.91 8.63
CA ASP A 5 -18.78 -2.66 7.89
C ASP A 5 -17.51 -1.80 7.87
N ALA A 6 -17.48 -0.84 6.95
CA ALA A 6 -16.32 0.02 6.73
C ALA A 6 -15.97 0.88 7.94
N ASN A 7 -16.96 1.29 8.75
CA ASN A 7 -16.72 2.14 9.90
C ASN A 7 -16.05 1.34 11.03
N ASN A 8 -16.57 0.15 11.32
CA ASN A 8 -15.98 -0.77 12.29
C ASN A 8 -14.58 -1.22 11.88
N TYR A 9 -14.34 -1.47 10.59
CA TYR A 9 -13.00 -1.72 10.07
C TYR A 9 -12.08 -0.53 10.34
N ARG A 10 -12.53 0.69 9.98
CA ARG A 10 -11.76 1.91 10.16
C ARG A 10 -11.41 2.17 11.62
N THR A 11 -12.36 1.98 12.53
CA THR A 11 -12.12 2.09 13.97
C THR A 11 -11.09 1.08 14.47
N GLY A 12 -11.18 -0.17 14.00
CA GLY A 12 -10.19 -1.21 14.35
C GLY A 12 -8.77 -0.84 13.93
N ILE A 13 -8.59 -0.40 12.68
CA ILE A 13 -7.28 0.04 12.17
C ILE A 13 -6.77 1.27 12.94
N ALA A 14 -7.64 2.25 13.21
CA ALA A 14 -7.28 3.44 13.97
C ALA A 14 -6.80 3.10 15.40
N GLU A 15 -7.38 2.07 16.03
CA GLU A 15 -6.93 1.61 17.34
C GLU A 15 -5.54 0.94 17.27
N HIS A 16 -5.28 0.12 16.24
CA HIS A 16 -3.95 -0.45 16.02
C HIS A 16 -2.87 0.61 15.78
N ILE A 17 -3.18 1.65 14.98
CA ILE A 17 -2.27 2.78 14.75
C ILE A 17 -1.98 3.52 16.05
N LYS A 18 -3.02 3.79 16.86
CA LYS A 18 -2.85 4.46 18.15
C LYS A 18 -1.95 3.66 19.10
N GLN A 19 -2.16 2.35 19.18
CA GLN A 19 -1.31 1.47 19.99
C GLN A 19 0.14 1.51 19.54
N ALA A 20 0.40 1.49 18.23
CA ALA A 20 1.74 1.60 17.68
C ALA A 20 2.40 2.93 18.07
N ILE A 21 1.69 4.06 17.97
CA ILE A 21 2.22 5.38 18.33
C ILE A 21 2.57 5.45 19.81
N VAL A 22 1.64 5.06 20.69
CA VAL A 22 1.84 5.08 22.15
C VAL A 22 3.06 4.24 22.55
N GLU A 23 3.22 3.07 21.93
CA GLU A 23 4.36 2.19 22.25
C GLU A 23 5.68 2.79 21.77
N GLN A 24 5.73 3.36 20.57
CA GLN A 24 6.94 4.00 20.05
C GLN A 24 7.34 5.24 20.86
N GLU A 25 6.37 6.01 21.37
CA GLU A 25 6.63 7.11 22.30
C GLU A 25 7.21 6.61 23.63
N ARG A 26 6.63 5.54 24.20
CA ARG A 26 7.12 4.90 25.43
C ARG A 26 8.55 4.39 25.27
N LEU A 27 8.89 3.86 24.10
CA LEU A 27 10.24 3.40 23.75
C LEU A 27 11.22 4.55 23.48
N GLY A 28 10.74 5.80 23.42
CA GLY A 28 11.59 6.97 23.24
C GLY A 28 12.11 7.16 21.81
N LEU A 29 11.44 6.62 20.79
CA LEU A 29 11.86 6.78 19.39
C LEU A 29 11.72 8.23 18.90
N ASP A 30 12.64 8.69 18.05
CA ASP A 30 12.65 10.09 17.56
C ASP A 30 11.71 10.32 16.36
N VAL A 31 11.53 9.31 15.52
CA VAL A 31 10.69 9.37 14.31
C VAL A 31 9.83 8.10 14.26
N LEU A 32 8.52 8.28 14.22
CA LEU A 32 7.55 7.18 14.35
C LEU A 32 7.01 6.69 13.01
N VAL A 33 6.36 5.55 13.03
CA VAL A 33 5.59 4.96 11.93
C VAL A 33 4.18 4.60 12.40
N HIS A 34 3.21 4.55 11.50
CA HIS A 34 1.83 4.16 11.87
C HIS A 34 1.62 2.64 11.96
N GLY A 35 2.59 1.84 11.49
CA GLY A 35 2.57 0.38 11.60
C GLY A 35 1.91 -0.37 10.45
N GLU A 36 1.35 0.32 9.45
CA GLU A 36 0.81 -0.27 8.21
C GLU A 36 -0.26 -1.36 8.42
N ALA A 37 -1.04 -1.28 9.51
CA ALA A 37 -2.07 -2.27 9.85
C ALA A 37 -3.18 -2.38 8.78
N GLU A 38 -3.37 -1.34 7.95
CA GLU A 38 -4.30 -1.34 6.84
C GLU A 38 -3.81 -2.15 5.62
N ARG A 39 -2.51 -2.50 5.56
CA ARG A 39 -1.87 -3.07 4.38
C ARG A 39 -1.54 -4.54 4.58
N ASN A 40 -1.93 -5.36 3.61
CA ASN A 40 -1.57 -6.77 3.59
C ASN A 40 -0.34 -7.06 2.71
N ASP A 41 -0.19 -6.32 1.61
CA ASP A 41 0.93 -6.43 0.68
C ASP A 41 1.28 -5.05 0.13
N MET A 42 2.58 -4.79 -0.02
CA MET A 42 3.10 -3.47 -0.35
C MET A 42 2.88 -3.05 -1.82
N VAL A 43 2.52 -3.98 -2.71
CA VAL A 43 2.25 -3.68 -4.13
C VAL A 43 0.76 -3.80 -4.43
N GLU A 44 0.09 -4.84 -3.92
CA GLU A 44 -1.36 -5.02 -4.07
C GLU A 44 -2.12 -3.82 -3.48
N TYR A 45 -1.73 -3.33 -2.29
CA TYR A 45 -2.37 -2.17 -1.65
C TYR A 45 -2.34 -0.91 -2.52
N PHE A 46 -1.25 -0.66 -3.25
CA PHE A 46 -1.17 0.49 -4.16
C PHE A 46 -1.94 0.23 -5.45
N GLY A 47 -1.78 -0.95 -6.06
CA GLY A 47 -2.46 -1.30 -7.29
C GLY A 47 -3.99 -1.23 -7.17
N GLU A 48 -4.57 -1.59 -6.02
CA GLU A 48 -6.03 -1.53 -5.77
C GLU A 48 -6.59 -0.10 -5.84
N HIS A 49 -5.73 0.91 -5.71
CA HIS A 49 -6.10 2.33 -5.72
C HIS A 49 -5.56 3.08 -6.94
N LEU A 50 -4.97 2.38 -7.91
CA LEU A 50 -4.46 2.94 -9.16
C LEU A 50 -5.28 2.45 -10.34
N ASP A 51 -5.65 3.36 -11.24
CA ASP A 51 -6.20 2.99 -12.53
C ASP A 51 -5.14 2.25 -13.37
N GLY A 52 -5.59 1.39 -14.28
CA GLY A 52 -4.71 0.61 -15.15
C GLY A 52 -4.25 -0.73 -14.57
N PHE A 53 -4.64 -1.06 -13.34
CA PHE A 53 -4.41 -2.37 -12.70
C PHE A 53 -5.65 -3.26 -12.70
N VAL A 54 -5.45 -4.57 -12.80
CA VAL A 54 -6.46 -5.59 -12.48
C VAL A 54 -5.87 -6.70 -11.62
N PHE A 55 -6.76 -7.43 -10.93
CA PHE A 55 -6.41 -8.46 -9.96
C PHE A 55 -7.06 -9.79 -10.32
N THR A 56 -6.30 -10.87 -10.13
CA THR A 56 -6.81 -12.23 -10.32
C THR A 56 -7.29 -12.80 -8.99
N GLN A 57 -8.19 -13.79 -9.02
CA GLN A 57 -8.53 -14.57 -7.83
C GLN A 57 -7.55 -15.74 -7.61
N ASN A 58 -7.03 -16.32 -8.69
CA ASN A 58 -6.23 -17.56 -8.66
C ASN A 58 -4.95 -17.52 -9.50
N GLY A 59 -4.46 -16.33 -9.90
CA GLY A 59 -3.22 -16.17 -10.67
C GLY A 59 -1.96 -16.34 -9.81
N TRP A 60 -1.82 -17.51 -9.19
CA TRP A 60 -0.71 -17.83 -8.30
C TRP A 60 0.55 -18.25 -9.08
N VAL A 61 1.69 -17.73 -8.65
CA VAL A 61 3.02 -18.09 -9.16
C VAL A 61 3.90 -18.51 -8.00
N GLN A 62 4.58 -19.65 -8.14
CA GLN A 62 5.52 -20.11 -7.12
C GLN A 62 6.68 -19.10 -7.00
N SER A 63 6.99 -18.68 -5.76
CA SER A 63 8.08 -17.74 -5.47
C SER A 63 9.23 -18.41 -4.72
N TYR A 64 8.94 -19.05 -3.59
CA TYR A 64 9.99 -19.66 -2.75
C TYR A 64 9.46 -20.87 -1.99
N GLY A 65 10.00 -22.06 -2.26
CA GLY A 65 9.49 -23.31 -1.68
C GLY A 65 8.02 -23.51 -2.04
N SER A 66 7.15 -23.66 -1.04
CA SER A 66 5.70 -23.73 -1.21
C SER A 66 4.99 -22.36 -1.17
N ARG A 67 5.73 -21.25 -1.01
CA ARG A 67 5.16 -19.89 -0.99
C ARG A 67 4.90 -19.43 -2.42
N CYS A 68 3.65 -19.07 -2.69
CA CYS A 68 3.22 -18.44 -3.94
C CYS A 68 2.97 -16.94 -3.75
N VAL A 69 3.04 -16.19 -4.85
CA VAL A 69 2.63 -14.79 -4.97
C VAL A 69 1.49 -14.68 -5.97
N LYS A 70 0.71 -13.60 -5.89
CA LYS A 70 -0.41 -13.29 -6.79
C LYS A 70 -0.20 -11.88 -7.37
N PRO A 71 0.68 -11.72 -8.37
CA PRO A 71 1.06 -10.41 -8.88
C PRO A 71 -0.15 -9.67 -9.47
N PRO A 72 -0.30 -8.35 -9.22
CA PRO A 72 -1.22 -7.50 -9.97
C PRO A 72 -0.85 -7.49 -11.45
N ILE A 73 -1.79 -7.14 -12.33
CA ILE A 73 -1.54 -7.06 -13.78
C ILE A 73 -1.79 -5.63 -14.25
N VAL A 74 -0.81 -5.05 -14.92
CA VAL A 74 -0.96 -3.75 -15.60
C VAL A 74 -1.60 -4.00 -16.96
N ILE A 75 -2.81 -3.46 -17.16
CA ILE A 75 -3.57 -3.59 -18.43
C ILE A 75 -3.84 -2.25 -19.10
N GLY A 76 -3.56 -1.13 -18.42
CA GLY A 76 -3.96 0.23 -18.79
C GLY A 76 -2.84 1.24 -18.56
N ASP A 77 -3.05 2.47 -19.02
CA ASP A 77 -2.26 3.61 -18.53
C ASP A 77 -2.57 3.85 -17.06
N ILE A 78 -1.53 4.20 -16.28
CA ILE A 78 -1.63 4.26 -14.82
C ILE A 78 -1.86 5.69 -14.35
N SER A 79 -2.84 5.87 -13.47
CA SER A 79 -3.10 7.16 -12.81
C SER A 79 -3.69 6.95 -11.40
N ARG A 80 -3.63 8.00 -10.56
CA ARG A 80 -4.16 7.98 -9.19
C ARG A 80 -5.42 8.84 -9.07
N PRO A 81 -6.63 8.26 -9.01
CA PRO A 81 -7.86 9.04 -8.92
C PRO A 81 -8.11 9.66 -7.54
N ALA A 82 -7.57 9.06 -6.47
CA ALA A 82 -7.78 9.51 -5.09
C ALA A 82 -6.55 9.29 -4.20
N PRO A 83 -6.41 10.03 -3.07
CA PRO A 83 -5.34 9.78 -2.09
C PRO A 83 -5.40 8.34 -1.53
N ILE A 84 -4.24 7.69 -1.43
CA ILE A 84 -4.15 6.27 -1.03
C ILE A 84 -3.83 6.11 0.47
N THR A 85 -2.79 6.80 0.94
CA THR A 85 -2.21 6.59 2.30
C THR A 85 -2.43 7.77 3.24
N VAL A 86 -2.98 8.86 2.71
CA VAL A 86 -3.04 10.16 3.40
C VAL A 86 -3.91 10.11 4.65
N GLU A 87 -5.01 9.36 4.65
CA GLU A 87 -5.92 9.26 5.79
C GLU A 87 -5.19 8.72 7.03
N TRP A 88 -4.52 7.58 6.90
CA TRP A 88 -3.83 6.92 7.99
C TRP A 88 -2.61 7.69 8.46
N ALA A 89 -1.84 8.27 7.52
CA ALA A 89 -0.69 9.12 7.86
C ALA A 89 -1.13 10.37 8.65
N LYS A 90 -2.23 11.02 8.23
CA LYS A 90 -2.79 12.17 8.96
C LYS A 90 -3.30 11.80 10.34
N TYR A 91 -4.01 10.68 10.46
CA TYR A 91 -4.49 10.21 11.75
C TYR A 91 -3.32 9.88 12.69
N ALA A 92 -2.31 9.14 12.23
CA ALA A 92 -1.14 8.82 13.02
C ALA A 92 -0.37 10.07 13.50
N GLN A 93 -0.13 11.03 12.60
CA GLN A 93 0.52 12.29 12.95
C GLN A 93 -0.31 13.14 13.94
N SER A 94 -1.63 13.01 13.93
CA SER A 94 -2.49 13.74 14.88
C SER A 94 -2.41 13.24 16.33
N LEU A 95 -1.77 12.09 16.56
CA LEU A 95 -1.65 11.46 17.88
C LEU A 95 -0.35 11.81 18.62
N THR A 96 0.60 12.50 17.99
CA THR A 96 1.92 12.81 18.55
C THR A 96 2.51 14.08 17.94
N ASP A 97 3.33 14.80 18.71
CA ASP A 97 4.11 15.94 18.23
C ASP A 97 5.40 15.52 17.50
N LYS A 98 5.79 14.25 17.61
CA LYS A 98 6.97 13.73 16.93
C LYS A 98 6.68 13.48 15.44
N PRO A 99 7.68 13.60 14.55
CA PRO A 99 7.47 13.32 13.13
C PRO A 99 7.07 11.87 12.88
N VAL A 100 6.00 11.66 12.11
CA VAL A 100 5.55 10.34 11.65
C VAL A 100 5.87 10.18 10.16
N LYS A 101 6.51 9.07 9.79
CA LYS A 101 6.85 8.79 8.38
C LYS A 101 5.58 8.53 7.55
N GLY A 102 5.56 9.05 6.33
CA GLY A 102 4.67 8.57 5.29
C GLY A 102 5.31 7.39 4.56
N MET A 103 4.58 6.29 4.39
CA MET A 103 5.09 5.07 3.75
C MET A 103 4.49 4.87 2.36
N LEU A 104 5.37 4.77 1.35
CA LEU A 104 5.02 4.49 -0.03
C LEU A 104 5.89 3.37 -0.60
N THR A 105 5.34 2.62 -1.54
CA THR A 105 6.11 1.69 -2.37
C THR A 105 6.55 2.39 -3.65
N GLY A 106 7.85 2.31 -3.97
CA GLY A 106 8.41 3.00 -5.14
C GLY A 106 7.92 2.45 -6.49
N PRO A 107 8.01 3.27 -7.56
CA PRO A 107 7.42 2.93 -8.86
C PRO A 107 8.06 1.69 -9.51
N VAL A 108 9.37 1.52 -9.32
CA VAL A 108 10.11 0.36 -9.86
C VAL A 108 9.68 -0.93 -9.16
N THR A 109 9.43 -0.90 -7.86
CA THR A 109 8.96 -2.08 -7.12
C THR A 109 7.55 -2.44 -7.56
N ILE A 110 6.63 -1.47 -7.63
CA ILE A 110 5.26 -1.69 -8.10
C ILE A 110 5.28 -2.33 -9.49
N LEU A 111 6.10 -1.83 -10.41
CA LEU A 111 6.26 -2.41 -11.74
C LEU A 111 6.85 -3.83 -11.69
N CYS A 112 7.97 -4.03 -11.00
CA CYS A 112 8.71 -5.29 -11.05
C CYS A 112 8.02 -6.45 -10.33
N TRP A 113 7.09 -6.16 -9.41
CA TRP A 113 6.30 -7.16 -8.69
C TRP A 113 4.88 -7.30 -9.24
N SER A 114 4.61 -6.67 -10.38
CA SER A 114 3.39 -6.86 -11.17
C SER A 114 3.72 -7.54 -12.50
N PHE A 115 2.72 -8.09 -13.16
CA PHE A 115 2.83 -8.44 -14.57
C PHE A 115 2.66 -7.18 -15.42
N PRO A 116 3.71 -6.72 -16.15
CA PRO A 116 3.60 -5.55 -16.99
C PRO A 116 2.84 -5.87 -18.27
N ARG A 117 2.20 -4.85 -18.84
CA ARG A 117 1.80 -4.88 -20.25
C ARG A 117 3.03 -4.89 -21.16
N GLU A 118 2.89 -5.48 -22.35
CA GLU A 118 3.99 -5.67 -23.30
C GLU A 118 3.92 -4.75 -24.53
N ASP A 119 2.86 -3.95 -24.66
CA ASP A 119 2.63 -3.01 -25.77
C ASP A 119 3.40 -1.69 -25.62
N VAL A 120 3.91 -1.38 -24.42
CA VAL A 120 4.73 -0.19 -24.14
C VAL A 120 5.98 -0.54 -23.32
N SER A 121 6.98 0.34 -23.32
CA SER A 121 8.22 0.09 -22.58
C SER A 121 8.01 0.09 -21.06
N ARG A 122 8.79 -0.74 -20.35
CA ARG A 122 8.84 -0.73 -18.87
C ARG A 122 9.14 0.66 -18.30
N GLU A 123 9.95 1.46 -19.00
CA GLU A 123 10.24 2.86 -18.63
C GLU A 123 8.98 3.72 -18.65
N THR A 124 8.13 3.55 -19.68
CA THR A 124 6.85 4.27 -19.79
C THR A 124 5.94 3.93 -18.61
N ILE A 125 5.80 2.64 -18.30
CA ILE A 125 4.99 2.18 -17.17
C ILE A 125 5.54 2.73 -15.84
N ALA A 126 6.85 2.63 -15.62
CA ALA A 126 7.49 3.15 -14.41
C ALA A 126 7.28 4.67 -14.24
N LYS A 127 7.34 5.44 -15.34
CA LYS A 127 7.08 6.88 -15.33
C LYS A 127 5.62 7.20 -14.97
N GLN A 128 4.65 6.45 -15.49
CA GLN A 128 3.25 6.63 -15.12
C GLN A 128 3.03 6.35 -13.62
N ILE A 129 3.60 5.26 -13.09
CA ILE A 129 3.54 4.98 -11.64
C ILE A 129 4.22 6.10 -10.85
N ALA A 130 5.38 6.58 -11.29
CA ALA A 130 6.11 7.66 -10.62
C ALA A 130 5.32 8.98 -10.58
N LEU A 131 4.55 9.29 -11.63
CA LEU A 131 3.65 10.46 -11.65
C LEU A 131 2.43 10.28 -10.73
N ALA A 132 1.98 9.05 -10.53
CA ALA A 132 0.82 8.74 -9.71
C ALA A 132 1.12 8.77 -8.19
N LEU A 133 2.39 8.55 -7.80
CA LEU A 133 2.86 8.60 -6.41
C LEU A 133 3.04 10.05 -5.93
#